data_AF-A0A7V8SYH7-F1
#
_entry.id   AF-A0A7V8SYH7-F1
#
_cell.length_a   1.000
_cell.length_b   1.000
_cell.length_c   1.000
_cell.angle_alpha   90.00
_cell.angle_beta   90.00
_cell.angle_gamma   90.00
#
_symmetry.space_group_name_H-M   'P 1'
#
loop_
_entity.id
_entity.type
_entity.pdbx_description
1 polymer ?
#
loop_
_entity_poly.entity_id
_entity_poly.type
_entity_poly.pdbx_seq_one_letter_code
_entity_poly.pdbx_strand_id
1 'polypeptide(L)' 'MIRAVVTIAAFGCRALAAQDGSSEKLAPYYPTPETIVEKMLQLGALKAGEKLFDLGSGDGRIVIMAAQKF' A
#
# COMPACT_ATOMS: atom_id res chain seq x y z
N MET A 1 30.09 -38.34 8.01
CA MET A 1 29.64 -36.98 8.40
C MET A 1 29.98 -35.89 7.37
N ILE A 2 30.76 -36.17 6.31
CA ILE A 2 31.11 -35.18 5.27
C ILE A 2 30.03 -35.03 4.16
N ARG A 3 29.16 -36.04 3.97
CA ARG A 3 28.06 -36.00 2.98
C ARG A 3 26.90 -35.07 3.36
N ALA A 4 26.71 -34.76 4.64
CA ALA A 4 25.60 -33.91 5.10
C ALA A 4 25.82 -32.42 4.81
N VAL A 5 27.07 -31.97 4.74
CA VAL A 5 27.43 -30.54 4.57
C VAL A 5 27.23 -30.08 3.12
N VAL A 6 27.47 -30.95 2.14
CA VAL A 6 27.31 -30.61 0.71
C VAL A 6 25.85 -30.41 0.32
N THR A 7 24.92 -31.07 1.01
CA THR A 7 23.48 -31.01 0.68
C THR A 7 22.81 -29.72 1.16
N ILE A 8 23.30 -29.11 2.25
CA ILE A 8 22.75 -27.87 2.80
C ILE A 8 23.15 -26.64 1.95
N ALA A 9 24.34 -26.67 1.34
CA ALA A 9 24.82 -25.57 0.49
C ALA A 9 24.00 -25.42 -0.82
N ALA A 10 23.39 -26.49 -1.33
CA ALA A 10 22.62 -26.45 -2.58
C ALA A 10 21.21 -25.82 -2.42
N PHE A 11 20.64 -25.82 -1.21
CA PHE A 11 19.32 -25.23 -0.95
C PHE A 11 19.36 -23.73 -0.69
N GLY A 12 20.48 -23.20 -0.15
CA GLY A 12 20.62 -21.78 0.15
C GLY A 12 20.69 -20.87 -1.08
N CYS A 13 21.22 -21.37 -2.21
CA CYS A 13 21.44 -20.56 -3.41
C CYS A 13 20.22 -20.40 -4.34
N ARG A 14 19.08 -21.07 -4.08
CA ARG A 14 17.89 -20.93 -4.95
C ARG A 14 16.98 -19.76 -4.58
N ALA A 15 17.07 -19.24 -3.36
CA ALA A 15 16.25 -18.11 -2.92
C ALA A 15 16.65 -16.78 -3.59
N LEU A 16 17.93 -16.61 -3.95
CA LEU A 16 18.43 -15.36 -4.54
C LEU A 16 18.01 -15.19 -6.00
N ALA A 17 17.77 -16.28 -6.74
CA ALA A 17 17.40 -16.25 -8.16
C ALA A 17 15.87 -16.17 -8.41
N ALA A 18 15.06 -16.21 -7.35
CA ALA A 18 13.60 -16.18 -7.43
C ALA A 18 13.00 -14.76 -7.30
N GLN A 19 13.82 -13.75 -6.99
CA GLN A 19 13.38 -12.36 -6.95
C GLN A 19 13.56 -11.75 -8.34
N ASP A 20 12.55 -11.95 -9.19
CA ASP A 20 12.47 -11.22 -10.46
C ASP A 20 12.29 -9.72 -10.17
N GLY A 21 13.20 -8.90 -10.69
CA GLY A 21 13.29 -7.47 -10.40
C GLY A 21 12.26 -6.61 -11.15
N SER A 22 11.51 -7.20 -12.09
CA SER A 22 10.42 -6.52 -12.78
C SER A 22 9.14 -6.62 -11.95
N SER A 23 9.04 -5.83 -10.89
CA SER A 23 7.77 -5.61 -10.20
C SER A 23 6.87 -4.71 -11.06
N GLU A 24 5.75 -5.24 -11.55
CA GLU A 24 4.67 -4.39 -12.05
C GLU A 24 4.17 -3.48 -10.92
N LYS A 25 4.04 -2.18 -11.21
CA LYS A 25 3.49 -1.23 -10.25
C LYS A 25 1.98 -1.45 -10.14
N LEU A 26 1.57 -2.28 -9.18
CA LEU A 26 0.16 -2.64 -8.96
C LEU A 26 -0.74 -1.45 -8.62
N ALA A 27 -0.16 -0.36 -8.08
CA ALA A 27 -0.88 0.86 -7.71
C ALA A 27 -0.12 2.12 -8.21
N PRO A 28 -0.32 2.53 -9.47
CA PRO A 28 0.17 3.82 -9.95
C PRO A 28 -0.58 4.98 -9.32
N TYR A 29 0.03 6.16 -9.30
CA TYR A 29 -0.58 7.36 -8.73
C TYR A 29 -1.61 7.94 -9.71
N TYR A 30 -2.87 7.93 -9.30
CA TYR A 30 -3.99 8.57 -10.00
C TYR A 30 -4.86 9.28 -8.97
N PRO A 31 -4.79 10.61 -8.87
CA PRO A 31 -5.50 11.32 -7.83
C PRO A 31 -7.01 11.36 -8.08
N THR A 32 -7.79 11.19 -7.01
CA THR A 32 -9.24 11.40 -7.04
C THR A 32 -9.56 12.89 -7.25
N PRO A 33 -10.45 13.26 -8.20
CA PRO A 33 -10.88 14.65 -8.35
C PRO A 33 -11.51 15.20 -7.07
N GLU A 34 -11.25 16.47 -6.73
CA GLU A 34 -11.72 17.06 -5.46
C GLU A 34 -13.24 17.01 -5.27
N THR A 35 -13.99 17.18 -6.36
CA THR A 35 -15.46 17.07 -6.34
C THR A 35 -15.95 15.68 -5.92
N ILE A 36 -15.19 14.64 -6.26
CA ILE A 36 -15.49 13.26 -5.87
C ILE A 36 -15.06 13.02 -4.42
N VAL A 37 -13.91 13.56 -4.00
CA VAL A 37 -13.48 13.50 -2.59
C VAL A 37 -14.53 14.10 -1.66
N GLU A 38 -15.06 15.27 -2.00
CA GLU A 38 -16.13 15.91 -1.21
C GLU A 38 -17.37 15.03 -1.12
N LYS A 39 -17.78 14.40 -2.22
CA LYS A 39 -18.94 13.47 -2.24
C LYS A 39 -18.66 12.21 -1.42
N MET A 40 -17.46 11.65 -1.49
CA MET A 40 -17.05 10.51 -0.67
C MET A 40 -17.15 10.82 0.82
N LEU A 41 -16.67 12.00 1.25
CA LEU A 41 -16.71 12.41 2.65
C LEU A 41 -18.14 12.75 3.11
N GLN A 42 -18.97 13.36 2.26
CA GLN A 42 -20.41 13.56 2.52
C GLN A 42 -21.14 12.22 2.76
N LEU A 43 -20.84 11.21 1.94
CA LEU A 43 -21.41 9.87 2.08
C LEU A 43 -20.86 9.13 3.30
N GLY A 44 -19.59 9.33 3.63
CA GLY A 44 -18.95 8.74 4.80
C GLY A 44 -19.53 9.22 6.12
N ALA A 45 -20.13 10.42 6.14
CA ALA A 45 -20.91 10.97 7.26
C ALA A 45 -20.21 10.83 8.63
N LEU A 46 -18.90 11.09 8.65
CA LEU A 46 -18.03 10.95 9.83
C LEU A 46 -18.62 11.63 11.07
N LYS A 47 -18.42 10.99 12.22
CA LYS A 47 -18.83 11.49 13.52
C LYS A 47 -17.62 11.91 14.35
N ALA A 48 -17.84 12.83 15.27
CA ALA A 48 -16.81 13.25 16.22
C ALA A 48 -16.25 12.04 16.99
N GLY A 49 -14.93 11.91 17.00
CA GLY A 49 -14.22 10.81 17.66
C GLY A 49 -13.94 9.60 16.77
N GLU A 50 -14.48 9.54 15.56
CA GLU A 50 -14.12 8.51 14.58
C GLU A 50 -12.74 8.79 13.96
N LYS A 51 -12.12 7.74 13.42
CA LYS A 51 -10.82 7.83 12.74
C LYS A 51 -11.01 7.46 11.27
N LEU A 52 -10.57 8.34 10.39
CA LEU A 52 -10.51 8.10 8.95
C LEU A 52 -9.08 7.70 8.55
N PHE A 53 -8.98 6.66 7.73
CA PHE A 53 -7.72 6.20 7.12
C PHE A 53 -7.88 6.21 5.60
N ASP A 54 -6.86 6.70 4.90
CA ASP A 54 -6.81 6.72 3.43
C ASP A 54 -5.69 5.78 2.96
N LEU A 55 -6.09 4.64 2.40
CA LEU A 55 -5.16 3.57 2.01
C LEU A 55 -4.55 3.88 0.65
N GLY A 56 -3.33 4.42 0.66
CA GLY A 56 -2.66 4.91 -0.54
C GLY A 56 -2.97 6.38 -0.81
N SER A 57 -2.76 7.22 0.20
CA SER A 57 -3.26 8.61 0.22
C SER A 57 -2.71 9.54 -0.86
N GLY A 58 -1.64 9.15 -1.56
CA GLY A 58 -1.07 9.97 -2.62
C GLY A 58 -0.61 11.33 -2.09
N ASP A 59 -1.24 12.41 -2.56
CA ASP A 59 -0.99 13.78 -2.09
C ASP A 59 -1.76 14.16 -0.82
N GLY A 60 -2.53 13.24 -0.25
CA GLY A 60 -3.26 13.42 1.00
C GLY A 60 -4.55 14.21 0.88
N ARG A 61 -5.03 14.52 -0.33
CA ARG A 61 -6.22 15.38 -0.53
C ARG A 61 -7.48 14.91 0.21
N ILE A 62 -7.65 13.59 0.43
CA ILE A 62 -8.80 13.04 1.16
C ILE A 62 -8.70 13.37 2.64
N VAL A 63 -7.57 13.04 3.28
CA VAL A 63 -7.37 13.30 4.72
C VAL A 63 -7.31 14.79 5.04
N ILE A 64 -6.74 15.60 4.14
CA ILE A 64 -6.71 17.06 4.27
C ILE A 64 -8.13 17.63 4.19
N MET A 65 -8.91 17.25 3.17
CA MET A 65 -10.28 17.72 3.04
C MET A 65 -11.16 17.26 4.20
N ALA A 66 -11.00 16.02 4.66
CA ALA A 66 -11.68 15.52 5.84
C ALA A 66 -11.39 16.43 7.04
N ALA A 67 -10.12 16.59 7.44
CA ALA A 67 -9.75 17.39 8.59
C ALA A 67 -10.18 18.88 8.52
N GLN A 68 -10.27 19.45 7.32
CA GLN A 68 -10.67 20.85 7.15
C GLN A 68 -12.18 21.08 7.10
N LYS A 69 -12.96 20.08 6.67
CA LYS A 69 -14.39 20.27 6.32
C LYS A 69 -15.37 19.26 6.92
N PHE A 70 -14.92 18.13 7.48
CA PHE A 70 -15.76 17.02 7.96
C PHE A 70 -15.31 16.53 9.35
#